data_AF-A0A169RU56-F1
#
_entry.id   AF-A0A169RU56-F1
#
_cell.length_a   1.000
_cell.length_b   1.000
_cell.length_c   1.000
_cell.angle_alpha   90.00
_cell.angle_beta   90.00
_cell.angle_gamma   90.00
#
_symmetry.space_group_name_H-M   'P 1'
#
loop_
_entity.id
_entity.type
_entity.pdbx_description
1 polymer ?
#
loop_
_entity_poly.entity_id
_entity_poly.type
_entity_poly.pdbx_seq_one_letter_code
_entity_poly.pdbx_strand_id
1 'polypeptide(L)'
;MGQKVTAGRDILGEFAPKFAELNDDVLFGQVRSRESELSPRDRSIVTVTTLMASGVLDSSFESHVQRAKGLGCVPHREGHLHQVIARQKTHKGGVEKHASRRSPRAAGPRR
;
A
#
# COMPACT_ATOMS: atom_id res chain seq x y z
N MET A 1 6.16 18.35 20.94
CA MET A 1 6.73 16.99 21.04
C MET A 1 5.70 16.02 20.50
N GLY A 2 5.91 15.45 19.31
CA GLY A 2 5.01 14.42 18.77
C GLY A 2 5.08 13.13 19.61
N GLN A 3 3.99 12.39 19.72
CA GLN A 3 3.99 11.10 20.41
C GLN A 3 5.00 10.14 19.77
N LYS A 4 5.80 9.47 20.61
CA LYS A 4 6.78 8.48 20.15
C LYS A 4 6.03 7.22 19.68
N VAL A 5 6.33 6.77 18.46
CA VAL A 5 5.78 5.51 17.92
C VAL A 5 6.59 4.33 18.45
N THR A 6 5.93 3.34 19.05
CA THR A 6 6.56 2.14 19.65
C THR A 6 6.06 0.82 19.06
N ALA A 7 5.19 0.88 18.05
CA ALA A 7 4.53 -0.30 17.48
C ALA A 7 5.51 -1.36 16.98
N GLY A 8 6.72 -0.98 16.55
CA GLY A 8 7.77 -1.92 16.15
C GLY A 8 8.21 -2.79 17.32
N ARG A 9 8.53 -2.18 18.47
CA ARG A 9 8.88 -2.91 19.70
C ARG A 9 7.70 -3.68 20.28
N ASP A 10 6.51 -3.10 20.24
CA ASP A 10 5.32 -3.73 20.83
C ASP A 10 4.91 -5.01 20.09
N ILE A 11 5.11 -5.07 18.77
CA ILE A 11 4.68 -6.21 17.93
C ILE A 11 5.84 -7.15 17.60
N LEU A 12 7.03 -6.62 17.33
CA LEU A 12 8.17 -7.36 16.77
C LEU A 12 9.40 -7.38 17.69
N GLY A 13 9.30 -6.84 18.91
CA GLY A 13 10.43 -6.68 19.82
C GLY A 13 11.17 -7.99 20.14
N GLU A 14 10.44 -9.07 20.41
CA GLU A 14 11.05 -10.38 20.70
C GLU A 14 11.49 -11.12 19.43
N PHE A 15 10.66 -11.11 18.37
CA PHE A 15 10.91 -11.88 17.15
C PHE A 15 12.02 -11.27 16.28
N ALA A 16 12.03 -9.94 16.14
CA ALA A 16 12.94 -9.21 15.28
C ALA A 16 13.41 -7.91 15.95
N PRO A 17 14.18 -7.99 17.05
CA PRO A 17 14.52 -6.84 17.90
C PRO A 17 15.19 -5.70 17.13
N LYS A 18 16.07 -6.02 16.18
CA LYS A 18 16.73 -4.99 15.37
C LYS A 18 15.77 -4.29 14.41
N PHE A 19 14.81 -5.04 13.84
CA PHE A 19 13.80 -4.45 12.97
C PHE A 19 12.86 -3.54 13.76
N ALA A 20 12.44 -3.97 14.95
CA ALA A 20 11.64 -3.18 15.87
C ALA A 20 12.32 -1.84 16.23
N GLU A 21 13.62 -1.89 16.57
CA GLU A 21 14.43 -0.70 16.84
C GLU A 21 14.48 0.26 15.63
N LEU A 22 14.78 -0.27 14.44
CA LEU A 22 14.87 0.53 13.21
C LEU A 22 13.52 1.15 12.82
N ASN A 23 12.42 0.43 13.01
CA ASN A 23 11.08 0.95 12.75
C ASN A 23 10.79 2.17 13.64
N ASP A 24 10.99 2.04 14.94
CA ASP A 24 10.58 3.06 15.89
C ASP A 24 11.53 4.27 15.88
N ASP A 25 12.83 4.01 15.96
CA ASP A 25 13.81 5.07 16.20
C ASP A 25 14.26 5.74 14.90
N VAL A 26 14.39 4.97 13.82
CA VAL A 26 14.89 5.50 12.54
C VAL A 26 13.72 5.89 11.66
N LEU A 27 12.84 4.96 11.28
CA LEU A 27 11.75 5.25 10.35
C LEU A 27 10.80 6.30 10.92
N PHE A 28 10.26 6.09 12.12
CA PHE A 28 9.33 7.03 12.75
C PHE A 28 10.00 8.13 13.56
N GLY A 29 11.09 7.82 14.27
CA GLY A 29 11.82 8.78 15.08
C GLY A 29 12.62 9.81 14.27
N GLN A 30 13.14 9.45 13.09
CA GLN A 30 13.99 10.34 12.29
C GLN A 30 13.48 10.61 10.88
N VAL A 31 13.05 9.62 10.11
CA VAL A 31 12.78 9.80 8.67
C VAL A 31 11.39 10.39 8.41
N ARG A 32 10.38 9.86 9.10
CA ARG A 32 8.98 10.32 8.99
C ARG A 32 8.73 11.60 9.78
N SER A 33 9.59 11.93 10.75
CA SER A 33 9.51 13.14 11.58
C SER A 33 10.10 14.39 10.90
N ARG A 34 10.80 14.24 9.77
CA ARG A 34 11.32 15.36 8.93
C ARG A 34 10.19 16.06 8.17
N GLU A 35 9.25 16.65 8.90
CA GLU A 35 8.11 17.36 8.33
C GLU A 35 8.51 18.65 7.60
N SER A 36 9.66 19.24 7.96
CA SER A 36 10.25 20.39 7.27
C SER A 36 10.75 20.08 5.86
N GLU A 37 11.16 18.82 5.59
CA GLU A 37 11.62 18.40 4.27
C GLU A 37 10.46 17.99 3.36
N LEU A 38 9.45 17.34 3.94
CA LEU A 38 8.24 16.94 3.22
C LEU A 38 7.08 16.82 4.19
N SER A 39 6.02 17.56 3.91
CA SER A 39 4.87 17.67 4.82
C SER A 39 4.17 16.31 5.02
N PRO A 40 3.47 16.11 6.15
CA PRO A 40 2.66 14.91 6.38
C PRO A 40 1.61 14.67 5.27
N ARG A 41 1.08 15.77 4.70
CA ARG A 41 0.14 15.76 3.57
C ARG A 41 0.79 15.15 2.33
N ASP A 42 1.93 15.69 1.92
CA ASP A 42 2.61 15.25 0.69
C ASP A 42 3.14 13.82 0.83
N ARG A 43 3.69 13.46 1.99
CA ARG A 43 4.09 12.07 2.29
C ARG A 43 2.92 11.11 2.16
N SER A 44 1.73 11.49 2.65
CA SER A 44 0.53 10.64 2.56
C SER A 44 0.07 10.47 1.11
N ILE A 45 0.13 11.53 0.29
CA ILE A 45 -0.20 11.46 -1.13
C ILE A 45 0.76 10.52 -1.87
N VAL A 46 2.07 10.64 -1.61
CA VAL A 46 3.09 9.77 -2.22
C VAL A 46 2.82 8.31 -1.87
N THR A 47 2.62 8.00 -0.57
CA THR A 47 2.36 6.61 -0.14
C THR A 47 1.11 6.03 -0.81
N VAL A 48 -0.01 6.75 -0.82
CA VAL A 48 -1.25 6.30 -1.47
C VAL A 48 -1.04 6.05 -2.96
N THR A 49 -0.34 6.97 -3.65
CA THR A 49 -0.07 6.85 -5.09
C THR A 49 0.82 5.64 -5.38
N THR A 50 1.87 5.41 -4.59
CA THR A 50 2.74 4.25 -4.72
C THR A 50 1.98 2.94 -4.53
N LEU A 51 1.19 2.80 -3.46
CA LEU A 51 0.41 1.60 -3.21
C LEU A 51 -0.59 1.31 -4.34
N MET A 52 -1.27 2.35 -4.83
CA MET A 52 -2.19 2.24 -5.96
C MET A 52 -1.47 1.80 -7.24
N ALA A 53 -0.32 2.39 -7.55
CA ALA A 53 0.48 2.05 -8.74
C ALA A 53 1.03 0.62 -8.67
N SER A 54 1.46 0.17 -7.49
CA SER A 54 1.88 -1.23 -7.24
C SER A 54 0.68 -2.21 -7.15
N GLY A 55 -0.54 -1.68 -7.15
CA GLY A 55 -1.78 -2.43 -7.00
C GLY A 55 -1.90 -3.15 -5.66
N VAL A 56 -1.24 -2.65 -4.62
CA VAL A 56 -1.43 -3.08 -3.23
C VAL A 56 -2.67 -2.34 -2.72
N LEU A 57 -3.83 -3.03 -2.73
CA LEU A 57 -5.16 -2.45 -2.52
C LEU A 57 -5.96 -3.24 -1.46
N ASP A 58 -5.28 -3.58 -0.38
CA ASP A 58 -5.81 -4.29 0.78
C ASP A 58 -6.13 -3.32 1.94
N SER A 59 -6.20 -3.84 3.17
CA SER A 59 -6.47 -3.05 4.37
C SER A 59 -5.37 -2.01 4.68
N SER A 60 -4.13 -2.24 4.23
CA SER A 60 -3.04 -1.27 4.37
C SER A 60 -3.32 -0.03 3.52
N PHE A 61 -3.73 -0.24 2.26
CA PHE A 61 -4.13 0.85 1.38
C PHE A 61 -5.30 1.67 1.96
N GLU A 62 -6.32 0.99 2.46
CA GLU A 62 -7.47 1.66 3.09
C GLU A 62 -7.03 2.53 4.28
N SER A 63 -6.20 1.99 5.17
CA SER A 63 -5.66 2.71 6.33
C SER A 63 -4.89 3.97 5.93
N HIS A 64 -4.08 3.89 4.87
CA HIS A 64 -3.34 5.03 4.33
C HIS A 64 -4.25 6.08 3.68
N VAL A 65 -5.32 5.67 3.01
CA VAL A 65 -6.29 6.62 2.44
C VAL A 65 -7.07 7.33 3.54
N GLN A 66 -7.48 6.64 4.61
CA GLN A 66 -8.15 7.28 5.74
C GLN A 66 -7.25 8.32 6.41
N ARG A 67 -5.96 8.01 6.59
CA ARG A 67 -4.96 8.98 7.06
C ARG A 67 -4.84 10.19 6.12
N ALA A 68 -4.78 9.96 4.81
CA ALA A 68 -4.68 11.03 3.82
C ALA A 68 -5.92 11.96 3.85
N LYS A 69 -7.12 11.39 4.04
CA LYS A 69 -8.36 12.17 4.24
C LYS A 69 -8.31 13.04 5.49
N GLY A 70 -7.87 12.49 6.62
CA GLY A 70 -7.71 13.24 7.87
C GLY A 70 -6.73 14.42 7.74
N LEU A 71 -5.80 14.36 6.79
CA LEU A 71 -4.83 15.43 6.48
C LEU A 71 -5.33 16.38 5.37
N GLY A 72 -6.57 16.26 4.90
CA GLY A 72 -7.11 17.09 3.82
C GLY A 72 -6.49 16.85 2.44
N CYS A 73 -5.89 15.67 2.21
CA CYS A 73 -5.27 15.33 0.92
C CYS A 73 -6.30 14.97 -0.15
N VAL A 74 -7.44 14.42 0.26
CA VAL A 74 -8.48 13.91 -0.63
C VAL A 74 -9.78 14.65 -0.31
N PRO A 75 -10.46 15.25 -1.31
CA PRO A 75 -11.76 15.85 -1.09
C PRO A 75 -12.75 14.79 -0.60
N HIS A 76 -13.59 15.14 0.38
CA HIS A 76 -14.65 14.28 0.90
C HIS A 76 -15.72 14.09 -0.20
N ARG A 77 -15.47 13.17 -1.14
CA ARG A 77 -16.51 12.61 -1.99
C ARG A 77 -16.78 11.19 -1.53
N GLU A 78 -17.92 11.02 -0.89
CA GLU A 78 -18.45 9.70 -0.54
C GLU A 78 -18.69 8.88 -1.83
N GLY A 79 -18.29 7.61 -1.83
CA GLY A 79 -18.63 6.63 -2.87
C GLY A 79 -17.57 6.28 -3.93
N HIS A 80 -16.58 7.13 -4.23
CA HIS A 80 -15.64 6.85 -5.33
C HIS A 80 -14.50 5.88 -4.98
N LEU A 81 -14.04 5.85 -3.73
CA LEU A 81 -12.88 5.05 -3.33
C LEU A 81 -13.13 3.54 -3.46
N HIS A 82 -14.30 3.07 -3.02
CA HIS A 82 -14.68 1.67 -3.18
C HIS A 82 -14.71 1.23 -4.64
N GLN A 83 -15.15 2.11 -5.55
CA GLN A 83 -15.15 1.81 -6.99
C GLN A 83 -13.74 1.76 -7.57
N VAL A 84 -12.84 2.65 -7.17
CA VAL A 84 -11.43 2.61 -7.62
C VAL A 84 -10.74 1.33 -7.12
N ILE A 85 -10.93 0.98 -5.85
CA ILE A 85 -10.40 -0.26 -5.27
C ILE A 85 -11.00 -1.48 -5.98
N ALA A 86 -12.32 -1.51 -6.21
CA ALA A 86 -12.98 -2.61 -6.91
C ALA A 86 -12.51 -2.75 -8.37
N ARG A 87 -12.40 -1.64 -9.10
CA ARG A 87 -12.00 -1.62 -10.52
C ARG A 87 -10.54 -2.04 -10.73
N GLN A 88 -9.65 -1.71 -9.79
CA GLN A 88 -8.26 -2.14 -9.89
C GLN A 88 -8.05 -3.61 -9.46
N LYS A 89 -8.85 -4.12 -8.51
CA LYS A 89 -8.84 -5.55 -8.16
C LYS A 89 -9.24 -6.43 -9.35
N THR A 90 -10.22 -6.02 -10.15
CA THR A 90 -10.61 -6.78 -11.36
C THR A 90 -9.55 -6.73 -12.46
N HIS A 91 -8.77 -5.64 -12.57
CA HIS A 91 -7.66 -5.55 -13.51
C HIS A 91 -6.53 -6.54 -13.19
N LYS A 92 -6.12 -6.68 -11.92
CA LYS A 92 -5.14 -7.71 -11.51
C LYS A 92 -5.65 -9.14 -11.78
N GLY A 93 -6.92 -9.39 -11.47
CA GLY A 93 -7.54 -10.69 -11.75
C GLY A 93 -7.65 -11.03 -13.24
N GLY A 94 -7.61 -10.06 -14.15
CA GLY A 94 -7.68 -10.28 -15.61
C GLY A 94 -6.32 -10.59 -16.27
N VAL A 95 -5.22 -10.05 -15.73
CA VAL A 95 -3.85 -10.30 -16.19
C VAL A 95 -3.46 -11.77 -15.96
N GLU A 96 -3.87 -12.33 -14.83
CA GLU A 96 -3.59 -13.74 -14.48
C GLU A 96 -4.33 -14.73 -15.40
N LYS A 97 -5.56 -14.42 -15.84
CA LYS A 97 -6.35 -15.32 -16.72
C LYS A 97 -5.86 -15.35 -18.17
N HIS A 98 -5.16 -14.30 -18.62
CA HIS A 98 -4.58 -14.27 -19.97
C HIS A 98 -3.29 -15.11 -20.08
N ALA A 99 -2.57 -15.33 -18.98
CA ALA A 99 -1.38 -16.18 -18.98
C ALA A 99 -1.72 -17.68 -19.16
N SER A 100 -2.92 -18.12 -18.76
CA SER A 100 -3.35 -19.53 -18.84
C SER A 100 -3.95 -19.95 -20.20
N ARG A 101 -4.10 -19.05 -21.18
CA ARG A 101 -4.79 -19.33 -22.45
C ARG A 101 -3.87 -19.48 -23.69
N ARG A 102 -2.59 -19.84 -23.52
CA ARG A 102 -1.78 -20.30 -24.67
C ARG A 102 -2.17 -21.74 -25.04
N SER A 103 -2.75 -21.88 -26.24
CA SER A 103 -3.40 -23.05 -26.83
C SER A 103 -2.64 -24.39 -26.77
N PRO A 104 -3.35 -25.53 -26.72
CA PRO A 104 -2.78 -26.81 -27.15
C PRO A 104 -2.57 -26.76 -28.67
N ARG A 105 -1.30 -26.83 -29.08
CA ARG A 105 -0.90 -26.87 -30.49
C ARG A 105 -1.04 -28.30 -31.03
N ALA A 106 -1.89 -28.45 -32.03
CA ALA A 106 -1.88 -29.44 -33.12
C ALA A 106 -1.54 -30.91 -32.79
N ALA A 107 -2.57 -31.77 -32.73
CA ALA A 107 -2.44 -33.17 -33.10
C ALA A 107 -3.19 -33.38 -34.43
N GLY A 108 -2.44 -33.45 -35.53
CA GLY A 108 -2.99 -33.83 -36.84
C GLY A 108 -3.26 -35.33 -36.90
N PRO A 109 -4.30 -35.80 -37.63
CA PRO A 109 -4.51 -37.21 -37.83
C PRO A 109 -3.48 -37.76 -38.84
N ARG A 110 -2.66 -38.72 -38.41
CA ARG A 110 -2.04 -39.67 -39.34
C ARG A 110 -3.00 -40.83 -39.54
N ARG A 111 -3.77 -40.80 -40.63
CA ARG A 111 -4.07 -41.94 -41.52
C ARG A 111 -5.04 -41.50 -42.60
#